data_AF-A0A149V787-F1
#
_entry.id   AF-A0A149V787-F1
#
_cell.length_a   1.000
_cell.length_b   1.000
_cell.length_c   1.000
_cell.angle_alpha   90.00
_cell.angle_beta   90.00
_cell.angle_gamma   90.00
#
_symmetry.space_group_name_H-M   'P 1'
#
loop_
_entity.id
_entity.type
_entity.pdbx_description
1 polymer ?
#
loop_
_entity_poly.entity_id
_entity_poly.type
_entity_poly.pdbx_seq_one_letter_code
_entity_poly.pdbx_strand_id
1 'polypeptide(L)'
;MDLPVVTPRRFLADKGYDSDRIRENLLFRGILPVIPPRSNRTEDIPCDFRRYRDRNRIERMFNKLKQFRRIATRYDKTRKSFLAFLNLAAVKLWLPSFVNRT
;
A
#
# COMPACT_ATOMS: atom_id res chain seq x y z
N MET A 1 -8.58 0.33 16.93
CA MET A 1 -8.11 1.71 16.67
C MET A 1 -8.80 2.14 15.40
N ASP A 2 -9.89 2.89 15.52
CA ASP A 2 -10.44 3.61 14.38
C ASP A 2 -9.47 4.73 14.06
N LEU A 3 -8.63 4.50 13.05
CA LEU A 3 -7.81 5.57 12.49
C LEU A 3 -8.78 6.56 11.84
N PRO A 4 -8.76 7.86 12.20
CA PRO A 4 -9.61 8.86 11.57
C PRO A 4 -9.06 9.15 10.18
N VAL A 5 -9.27 8.21 9.25
CA VAL A 5 -8.87 8.36 7.86
C VAL A 5 -10.00 9.09 7.16
N VAL A 6 -9.76 10.37 6.85
CA VAL A 6 -10.61 11.14 5.94
C VAL A 6 -10.81 10.33 4.67
N THR A 7 -12.04 10.32 4.13
CA THR A 7 -12.37 9.62 2.88
C THR A 7 -11.36 10.03 1.79
N PRO A 8 -10.53 9.09 1.29
CA PRO A 8 -9.47 9.45 0.36
C PRO A 8 -10.08 9.83 -0.99
N ARG A 9 -9.53 10.86 -1.65
CA ARG A 9 -10.01 11.26 -2.99
C ARG A 9 -9.72 10.20 -4.06
N ARG A 10 -8.71 9.34 -3.83
CA ARG A 10 -8.18 8.39 -4.81
C ARG A 10 -7.77 7.11 -4.13
N PHE A 11 -7.97 5.99 -4.82
CA PHE A 11 -7.53 4.67 -4.39
C PHE A 11 -6.54 4.09 -5.38
N LEU A 12 -5.29 3.91 -4.96
CA LEU A 12 -4.24 3.33 -5.80
C LEU A 12 -4.10 1.85 -5.47
N ALA A 13 -4.40 0.98 -6.43
CA ALA A 13 -4.31 -0.46 -6.23
C ALA A 13 -3.65 -1.14 -7.42
N ASP A 14 -3.14 -2.34 -7.15
CA ASP A 14 -2.55 -3.19 -8.19
C ASP A 14 -3.61 -3.66 -9.20
N LYS A 15 -3.16 -4.04 -10.40
CA LYS A 15 -3.96 -4.63 -11.48
C LYS A 15 -4.82 -5.81 -11.01
N GLY A 16 -4.38 -6.56 -9.99
CA GLY A 16 -5.18 -7.60 -9.35
C GLY A 16 -6.51 -7.14 -8.75
N TYR A 17 -6.67 -5.85 -8.43
CA TYR A 17 -7.90 -5.26 -7.90
C TYR A 17 -8.85 -4.73 -8.98
N ASP A 18 -8.52 -4.92 -10.25
CA ASP A 18 -9.42 -4.56 -11.35
C ASP A 18 -10.64 -5.48 -11.37
N SER A 19 -11.73 -4.98 -10.79
CA SER A 19 -13.04 -5.61 -10.70
C SER A 19 -14.10 -4.52 -10.72
N ASP A 20 -15.18 -4.72 -11.47
CA ASP A 20 -16.24 -3.73 -11.62
C ASP A 20 -16.90 -3.42 -10.29
N ARG A 21 -17.22 -4.47 -9.51
CA ARG A 21 -17.72 -4.32 -8.13
C ARG A 21 -16.82 -3.44 -7.25
N ILE A 22 -15.49 -3.56 -7.39
CA ILE A 22 -14.55 -2.75 -6.60
C ILE A 22 -14.57 -1.29 -7.09
N ARG A 23 -14.51 -1.09 -8.42
CA ARG A 23 -14.52 0.25 -9.03
C ARG A 23 -15.81 0.99 -8.72
N GLU A 24 -16.96 0.34 -8.90
CA GLU A 24 -18.29 0.89 -8.60
C GLU A 24 -18.42 1.25 -7.13
N ASN A 25 -17.98 0.38 -6.22
CA ASN A 25 -18.03 0.67 -4.79
C ASN A 25 -17.17 1.89 -4.40
N LEU A 26 -16.00 2.04 -5.03
CA LEU A 26 -15.12 3.19 -4.83
C LEU A 26 -15.78 4.47 -5.35
N LEU A 27 -16.32 4.43 -6.58
CA LEU A 27 -17.01 5.56 -7.19
C LEU A 27 -18.25 5.99 -6.39
N PHE A 28 -19.04 5.03 -5.90
CA PHE A 28 -20.19 5.30 -5.02
C PHE A 28 -19.78 6.01 -3.72
N ARG A 29 -18.58 5.75 -3.23
CA ARG A 29 -18.00 6.42 -2.05
C ARG A 29 -17.29 7.75 -2.39
N GLY A 30 -17.35 8.20 -3.64
CA GLY A 30 -16.65 9.40 -4.12
C GLY A 30 -15.12 9.24 -4.22
N ILE A 31 -14.62 8.01 -4.28
CA ILE A 31 -13.21 7.67 -4.34
C ILE A 31 -12.84 7.28 -5.78
N LEU A 32 -11.91 7.99 -6.40
CA LEU A 32 -11.51 7.68 -7.77
C LEU A 32 -10.55 6.46 -7.81
N PRO A 33 -10.90 5.37 -8.52
CA PRO A 33 -10.01 4.21 -8.68
C PRO A 33 -8.87 4.51 -9.64
N VAL A 34 -7.63 4.51 -9.13
CA VAL A 34 -6.39 4.52 -9.92
C VAL A 34 -5.84 3.09 -9.93
N ILE A 35 -6.51 2.25 -10.72
CA ILE A 35 -6.22 0.82 -10.86
C ILE A 35 -5.94 0.54 -12.34
N PRO A 36 -4.77 0.00 -12.71
CA PRO A 36 -4.51 -0.40 -14.08
C PRO A 36 -5.50 -1.49 -14.51
N PRO A 37 -6.07 -1.40 -15.74
CA PRO A 37 -6.96 -2.44 -16.23
C PRO A 37 -6.22 -3.77 -16.42
N ARG A 38 -6.93 -4.89 -16.23
CA ARG A 38 -6.42 -6.21 -16.57
C ARG A 38 -6.21 -6.35 -18.07
N SER A 39 -5.26 -7.17 -18.49
CA SER A 39 -4.94 -7.36 -19.92
C SER A 39 -6.05 -8.10 -20.67
N ASN A 40 -6.93 -8.80 -19.96
CA ASN A 40 -8.09 -9.47 -20.52
C ASN A 40 -9.38 -8.64 -20.36
N ARG A 41 -9.29 -7.37 -19.95
CA ARG A 41 -10.45 -6.50 -19.84
C ARG A 41 -10.91 -6.10 -21.24
N THR A 42 -12.18 -6.33 -21.53
CA THR A 42 -12.78 -5.97 -22.83
C THR A 42 -12.98 -4.47 -22.97
N GLU A 43 -13.33 -3.80 -21.88
CA GLU A 43 -13.53 -2.35 -21.83
C GLU A 43 -12.20 -1.62 -21.60
N ASP A 44 -11.92 -0.62 -22.43
CA ASP A 44 -10.79 0.27 -22.21
C ASP A 44 -11.12 1.29 -21.10
N ILE A 45 -10.48 1.13 -19.93
CA ILE A 45 -10.61 2.07 -18.82
C ILE A 45 -9.35 2.90 -18.70
N PRO A 46 -9.45 4.25 -18.80
CA PRO A 46 -8.30 5.11 -18.63
C PRO A 46 -7.77 5.03 -17.19
N CYS A 47 -6.47 4.84 -17.05
CA CYS A 47 -5.77 4.87 -15.76
C CYS A 47 -4.77 6.01 -15.72
N ASP A 48 -4.77 6.78 -14.63
CA ASP A 48 -3.77 7.81 -14.38
C ASP A 48 -2.44 7.16 -13.94
N PHE A 49 -1.64 6.75 -14.93
CA PHE A 49 -0.35 6.13 -14.69
C PHE A 49 0.65 7.05 -13.98
N ARG A 50 0.50 8.38 -14.12
CA ARG A 50 1.38 9.32 -13.42
C ARG A 50 1.21 9.20 -11.91
N ARG A 51 -0.04 9.12 -11.45
CA ARG A 51 -0.38 8.87 -10.04
C ARG A 51 -0.14 7.42 -9.62
N TYR A 52 -0.40 6.45 -10.50
CA TYR A 52 -0.12 5.05 -10.21
C TYR A 52 1.33 4.81 -9.74
N ARG A 53 2.31 5.56 -10.29
CA ARG A 53 3.72 5.50 -9.88
C ARG A 53 3.96 5.74 -8.39
N ASP A 54 3.08 6.44 -7.68
CA ASP A 54 3.25 6.69 -6.24
C ASP A 54 3.18 5.38 -5.41
N ARG A 55 2.59 4.30 -5.94
CA ARG A 55 2.65 2.97 -5.32
C ARG A 55 4.07 2.47 -5.10
N ASN A 56 5.02 2.84 -5.98
CA ASN A 56 6.42 2.45 -5.85
C ASN A 56 7.02 2.88 -4.49
N ARG A 57 6.53 3.97 -3.88
CA ARG A 57 6.97 4.40 -2.54
C ARG A 57 6.61 3.37 -1.48
N ILE A 58 5.38 2.84 -1.54
CA ILE A 58 4.86 1.82 -0.64
C ILE A 58 5.59 0.48 -0.90
N GLU A 59 5.79 0.12 -2.16
CA GLU A 59 6.50 -1.12 -2.53
C GLU A 59 7.96 -1.10 -2.06
N ARG A 60 8.67 0.02 -2.25
CA ARG A 60 10.02 0.22 -1.72
C ARG A 60 10.06 0.15 -0.20
N MET A 61 9.05 0.68 0.50
CA MET A 61 8.95 0.56 1.97
C MET A 61 8.81 -0.91 2.38
N PHE A 62 7.91 -1.67 1.77
CA PHE A 62 7.76 -3.11 2.06
C PHE A 62 9.02 -3.90 1.71
N ASN A 63 9.70 -3.56 0.61
CA ASN A 63 10.96 -4.19 0.25
C ASN A 63 12.02 -3.98 1.35
N LYS A 64 12.15 -2.75 1.86
CA LYS A 64 13.05 -2.45 3.00
C LYS A 64 12.67 -3.22 4.26
N LEU A 65 11.37 -3.33 4.58
CA LEU A 65 10.91 -4.14 5.71
C LEU A 65 11.26 -5.63 5.52
N LYS A 66 11.21 -6.14 4.29
CA LYS A 66 11.58 -7.51 3.97
C LYS A 66 13.10 -7.77 3.92
N GLN A 67 13.95 -6.74 3.97
CA GLN A 67 15.39 -6.94 4.18
C GLN A 67 15.69 -7.57 5.56
N PHE A 68 14.81 -7.36 6.54
CA PHE A 68 14.89 -8.04 7.82
C PHE A 68 14.34 -9.45 7.68
N ARG A 69 15.23 -10.45 7.59
CA ARG A 69 14.88 -11.87 7.40
C ARG A 69 13.76 -12.33 8.33
N ARG A 70 13.84 -12.01 9.63
CA ARG A 70 12.81 -12.34 10.65
C ARG A 70 11.39 -11.89 10.23
N ILE A 71 11.27 -10.71 9.63
CA ILE A 71 9.99 -10.14 9.16
C ILE A 71 9.56 -10.83 7.86
N ALA A 72 10.47 -10.95 6.89
CA ALA A 72 10.17 -11.53 5.58
C ALA A 72 9.64 -12.96 5.67
N THR A 73 10.26 -13.78 6.52
CA THR A 73 9.90 -15.20 6.70
C THR A 73 8.89 -15.42 7.83
N ARG A 74 8.48 -14.37 8.55
CA ARG A 74 7.55 -14.43 9.68
C ARG A 74 7.96 -15.49 10.72
N TYR A 75 9.20 -15.40 11.23
CA TYR A 75 9.73 -16.38 12.20
C TYR A 75 9.03 -16.37 13.56
N ASP A 76 8.42 -15.25 13.93
CA ASP A 76 7.73 -15.12 15.22
C ASP A 76 6.43 -15.95 15.26
N LYS A 77 6.34 -16.88 16.23
CA LYS A 77 5.17 -17.75 16.41
C LYS A 77 3.91 -16.99 16.86
N THR A 78 4.09 -15.92 17.63
CA THR A 78 2.96 -15.13 18.15
C THR A 78 2.76 -13.85 17.34
N ARG A 79 1.50 -13.47 17.15
CA ARG A 79 1.14 -12.18 16.53
C ARG A 79 1.77 -11.00 17.26
N LYS A 80 1.83 -11.06 18.60
CA LYS A 80 2.41 -10.00 19.44
C LYS A 80 3.91 -9.82 19.16
N SER A 81 4.68 -10.91 19.14
CA SER A 81 6.13 -10.85 18.87
C SER A 81 6.40 -10.36 17.45
N PHE A 82 5.68 -10.88 16.45
CA PHE A 82 5.81 -10.42 15.06
C PHE A 82 5.56 -8.91 14.94
N LEU A 83 4.46 -8.42 15.54
CA LEU A 83 4.10 -7.00 15.51
C LEU A 83 5.15 -6.13 16.21
N ALA A 84 5.72 -6.58 17.32
CA ALA A 84 6.78 -5.86 18.02
C ALA A 84 8.03 -5.68 17.13
N PHE A 85 8.50 -6.75 16.49
CA PHE A 85 9.65 -6.65 15.58
C PHE A 85 9.34 -5.86 14.31
N LEU A 86 8.12 -5.96 13.78
CA LEU A 86 7.68 -5.15 12.65
C LEU A 86 7.71 -3.65 13.00
N ASN A 87 7.22 -3.27 14.18
CA ASN A 87 7.27 -1.90 14.67
C ASN A 87 8.71 -1.43 14.87
N LEU A 88 9.59 -2.24 15.45
CA LEU A 88 11.01 -1.91 15.61
C LEU A 88 11.70 -1.66 14.26
N ALA A 89 11.44 -2.50 13.26
CA ALA A 89 11.97 -2.29 11.91
C ALA A 89 11.41 -1.02 11.26
N ALA A 90 10.11 -0.75 11.42
CA ALA A 90 9.49 0.48 10.91
C ALA A 90 10.12 1.73 11.56
N VAL A 91 10.31 1.74 12.88
CA VAL A 91 11.00 2.82 13.61
C VAL A 91 12.41 3.01 13.07
N LYS A 92 13.19 1.93 12.89
CA LYS A 92 14.55 2.00 12.34
C LYS A 92 14.57 2.60 10.93
N LEU A 93 13.61 2.25 10.07
CA LEU A 93 13.51 2.81 8.71
C LEU A 93 13.11 4.28 8.72
N TRP A 94 12.33 4.71 9.72
CA TRP A 94 11.78 6.06 9.80
C TRP A 94 12.72 7.05 10.50
N LEU A 95 13.53 6.58 11.46
CA LEU A 95 14.43 7.41 12.27
C LEU A 95 15.35 8.35 11.45
N PRO A 96 15.98 7.93 10.33
CA PRO A 96 16.79 8.84 9.51
C PRO A 96 15.99 10.01 8.93
N SER A 97 14.69 9.85 8.70
CA SER A 97 13.84 10.92 8.17
C SER A 97 13.52 12.01 9.19
N PHE A 98 13.88 11.82 10.46
CA PHE A 98 13.82 12.84 11.51
C PHE A 98 15.18 13.46 11.82
N VAL A 99 16.21 12.62 11.91
CA VAL A 99 17.54 13.04 12.33
C VAL A 99 18.27 13.79 11.21
N ASN A 100 18.07 13.40 9.95
CA ASN A 100 18.76 14.00 8.79
C ASN A 100 17.90 15.08 8.09
N ARG A 101 17.11 15.86 8.85
CA ARG A 101 16.33 17.00 8.33
C ARG A 101 16.98 18.37 8.52
N THR A 102 18.19 18.42 9.07
CA THR A 102 19.09 19.58 9.01
C THR A 102 19.95 19.49 7.77
#